data_AF-A0A1H6APP2-F1
#
_entry.id   AF-A0A1H6APP2-F1
#
_cell.length_a   1.000
_cell.length_b   1.000
_cell.length_c   1.000
_cell.angle_alpha   90.00
_cell.angle_beta   90.00
_cell.angle_gamma   90.00
#
_symmetry.space_group_name_H-M   'P 1'
#
loop_
_entity.id
_entity.type
_entity.pdbx_description
1 polymer ?
#
loop_
_entity_poly.entity_id
_entity_poly.type
_entity_poly.pdbx_seq_one_letter_code
_entity_poly.pdbx_strand_id
1 'polypeptide(L)'
;MVSETQLGEHIVGAYHKLVTDCEVVSYNQRSKTEGEQMEIDVIGIDSTDGEQVIYTCEVITHLHGTIYPGEPSTSRWDEFGNTDYQYTLEKLWKKFTADHEYVTEVFDDADQYVFQLWSPVLPRGYLTDGLDQLAAEFEAEYNHDIEMIINGEYTDRVEDLRELAADDKKDYGEPAFRFLQILEHLR
;
A
#
# COMPACT_ATOMS: atom_id res chain seq x y z
N MET A 1 -17.71 -4.90 -12.68
CA MET A 1 -18.05 -3.79 -11.76
C MET A 1 -16.76 -2.99 -11.64
N VAL A 2 -16.75 -1.70 -11.96
CA VAL A 2 -15.53 -0.89 -11.76
C VAL A 2 -15.34 -0.78 -10.25
N SER A 3 -14.17 -1.18 -9.74
CA SER A 3 -13.83 -0.94 -8.33
C SER A 3 -13.74 0.56 -8.13
N GLU A 4 -14.45 1.10 -7.15
CA GLU A 4 -14.38 2.51 -6.80
C GLU A 4 -13.21 2.70 -5.84
N THR A 5 -12.32 3.63 -6.17
CA THR A 5 -11.14 3.94 -5.34
C THR A 5 -11.56 4.35 -3.94
N GLN A 6 -11.01 3.66 -2.94
CA GLN A 6 -11.37 3.91 -1.55
C GLN A 6 -10.66 5.16 -1.01
N LEU A 7 -11.23 5.77 0.03
CA LEU A 7 -10.63 6.97 0.62
C LEU A 7 -9.20 6.75 1.13
N GLY A 8 -8.90 5.56 1.66
CA GLY A 8 -7.54 5.21 2.07
C GLY A 8 -6.56 5.17 0.90
N GLU A 9 -6.98 4.62 -0.23
CA GLU A 9 -6.18 4.60 -1.45
C GLU A 9 -5.91 6.03 -1.90
N HIS A 10 -6.92 6.91 -1.88
CA HIS A 10 -6.72 8.33 -2.19
C HIS A 10 -5.74 9.04 -1.24
N ILE A 11 -5.67 8.65 0.05
CA ILE A 11 -4.67 9.19 0.98
C ILE A 11 -3.27 8.74 0.55
N VAL A 12 -3.09 7.45 0.26
CA VAL A 12 -1.79 6.89 -0.15
C VAL A 12 -1.34 7.46 -1.50
N GLY A 13 -2.25 7.56 -2.47
CA GLY A 13 -1.94 8.16 -3.76
C GLY A 13 -1.60 9.65 -3.67
N ALA A 14 -2.31 10.41 -2.82
CA ALA A 14 -1.96 11.79 -2.53
C ALA A 14 -0.57 11.91 -1.88
N TYR A 15 -0.22 11.01 -0.95
CA TYR A 15 1.09 10.96 -0.33
C TYR A 15 2.17 10.82 -1.39
N HIS A 16 2.06 9.79 -2.23
CA HIS A 16 3.07 9.54 -3.25
C HIS A 16 3.18 10.67 -4.28
N LYS A 17 2.08 11.28 -4.67
CA LYS A 17 2.11 12.37 -5.64
C LYS A 17 2.71 13.67 -5.11
N LEU A 18 2.56 13.96 -3.81
CA LEU A 18 2.87 15.28 -3.26
C LEU A 18 4.06 15.28 -2.32
N VAL A 19 4.35 14.15 -1.67
CA VAL A 19 5.45 13.98 -0.72
C VAL A 19 6.58 13.18 -1.34
N THR A 20 6.28 12.08 -2.02
CA THR A 20 7.28 11.29 -2.77
C THR A 20 7.57 11.86 -4.16
N ASP A 21 6.81 12.87 -4.61
CA ASP A 21 6.93 13.51 -5.94
C ASP A 21 6.73 12.55 -7.13
N CYS A 22 5.95 11.48 -6.94
CA CYS A 22 5.58 10.58 -8.04
C CYS A 22 4.81 11.35 -9.13
N GLU A 23 5.34 11.31 -10.35
CA GLU A 23 4.76 11.97 -11.52
C GLU A 23 3.42 11.34 -11.93
N VAL A 24 3.31 10.02 -11.75
CA VAL A 24 2.10 9.24 -12.06
C VAL A 24 1.66 8.46 -10.84
N VAL A 25 0.36 8.54 -10.55
CA VAL A 25 -0.31 7.70 -9.56
C VAL A 25 -1.52 7.03 -10.22
N SER A 26 -1.58 5.71 -10.13
CA SER A 26 -2.69 4.89 -10.62
C SER A 26 -3.35 4.16 -9.46
N TYR A 27 -4.65 3.93 -9.56
CA TYR A 27 -5.48 3.31 -8.53
C TYR A 27 -6.17 2.06 -9.06
N ASN A 28 -6.36 1.05 -8.21
CA ASN A 28 -7.09 -0.18 -8.53
C ASN A 28 -6.58 -0.84 -9.83
N GLN A 29 -5.26 -0.93 -9.97
CA GLN A 29 -4.62 -1.44 -11.18
C GLN A 29 -4.88 -2.93 -11.30
N ARG A 30 -5.23 -3.39 -12.51
CA ARG A 30 -5.55 -4.78 -12.81
C ARG A 30 -4.78 -5.27 -14.04
N SER A 31 -4.45 -6.56 -14.04
CA SER A 31 -3.90 -7.22 -15.22
C SER A 31 -4.90 -7.14 -16.39
N LYS A 32 -4.35 -7.08 -17.60
CA LYS A 32 -5.13 -7.15 -18.85
C LYS A 32 -5.34 -8.60 -19.30
N THR A 33 -4.63 -9.55 -18.71
CA THR A 33 -4.70 -10.97 -19.07
C THR A 33 -6.02 -11.57 -18.62
N GLU A 34 -6.71 -12.23 -19.54
CA GLU A 34 -8.02 -12.84 -19.26
C GLU A 34 -7.88 -13.96 -18.22
N GLY A 35 -8.63 -13.85 -17.13
CA GLY A 35 -8.64 -14.82 -16.04
C GLY A 35 -7.74 -14.46 -14.86
N GLU A 36 -6.83 -13.50 -15.00
CA GLU A 36 -6.06 -12.95 -13.88
C GLU A 36 -6.91 -11.96 -13.09
N GLN A 37 -7.04 -12.21 -11.78
CA GLN A 37 -7.85 -11.41 -10.86
C GLN A 37 -7.01 -10.64 -9.84
N MET A 38 -5.75 -10.36 -10.17
CA MET A 38 -4.91 -9.47 -9.36
C MET A 38 -5.50 -8.05 -9.35
N GLU A 39 -5.28 -7.35 -8.24
CA GLU A 39 -5.61 -5.93 -8.07
C GLU A 39 -4.58 -5.30 -7.13
N ILE A 40 -3.85 -4.30 -7.63
CA ILE A 40 -2.95 -3.44 -6.85
C ILE A 40 -3.73 -2.18 -6.51
N ASP A 41 -3.77 -1.84 -5.22
CA ASP A 41 -4.60 -0.74 -4.73
C ASP A 41 -4.08 0.62 -5.22
N VAL A 42 -2.77 0.88 -5.11
CA VAL A 42 -2.10 2.10 -5.61
C VAL A 42 -0.73 1.77 -6.23
N ILE A 43 -0.44 2.35 -7.41
CA ILE A 43 0.90 2.37 -8.00
C ILE A 43 1.35 3.83 -8.13
N GLY A 44 2.49 4.17 -7.53
CA GLY A 44 3.21 5.42 -7.75
C GLY A 44 4.41 5.18 -8.66
N ILE A 45 4.65 6.08 -9.62
CA ILE A 45 5.83 6.07 -10.48
C ILE A 45 6.55 7.38 -10.27
N ASP A 46 7.73 7.28 -9.69
CA ASP A 46 8.71 8.35 -9.64
C ASP A 46 9.71 8.13 -10.80
N SER A 47 10.02 9.18 -11.53
CA SER A 47 11.01 9.19 -12.61
C SER A 47 11.89 10.44 -12.55
N THR A 48 11.99 11.02 -11.36
CA THR A 48 12.85 12.17 -11.08
C THR A 48 14.32 11.78 -11.15
N ASP A 49 15.18 12.75 -11.47
CA ASP A 49 16.64 12.60 -11.53
C ASP A 49 17.20 11.50 -12.46
N GLY A 50 16.37 10.94 -13.33
CA GLY A 50 16.77 9.93 -14.32
C GLY A 50 16.82 8.50 -13.79
N GLU A 51 16.30 8.26 -12.59
CA GLU A 51 16.04 6.92 -12.03
C GLU A 51 14.52 6.69 -11.98
N GLN A 52 14.06 5.48 -12.29
CA GLN A 52 12.66 5.10 -12.19
C GLN A 52 12.41 4.21 -10.97
N VAL A 53 11.56 4.69 -10.05
CA VAL A 53 11.14 3.96 -8.86
C VAL A 53 9.64 3.66 -8.94
N ILE A 54 9.29 2.38 -8.83
CA ILE A 54 7.90 1.91 -8.85
C ILE A 54 7.46 1.59 -7.42
N TYR A 55 6.56 2.41 -6.87
CA TYR A 55 5.92 2.18 -5.58
C TYR A 55 4.65 1.37 -5.75
N THR A 56 4.62 0.18 -5.17
CA THR A 56 3.50 -0.78 -5.26
C THR A 56 2.87 -0.92 -3.88
N CYS A 57 1.65 -0.39 -3.73
CA CYS A 57 1.04 -0.21 -2.41
C CYS A 57 -0.23 -1.03 -2.25
N GLU A 58 -0.28 -1.73 -1.13
CA GLU A 58 -1.43 -2.46 -0.63
C GLU A 58 -2.04 -1.70 0.56
N VAL A 59 -3.35 -1.43 0.53
CA VAL A 59 -3.99 -0.47 1.44
C VAL A 59 -5.09 -1.11 2.27
N ILE A 60 -4.94 -1.07 3.59
CA ILE A 60 -5.88 -1.64 4.55
C ILE A 60 -6.36 -0.56 5.50
N THR A 61 -7.61 -0.14 5.37
CA THR A 61 -8.18 0.98 6.15
C THR A 61 -9.04 0.56 7.36
N HIS A 62 -9.01 -0.70 7.75
CA HIS A 62 -9.82 -1.19 8.88
C HIS A 62 -9.38 -0.54 10.20
N LEU A 63 -10.25 0.30 10.78
CA LEU A 63 -9.96 0.99 12.06
C LEU A 63 -10.15 0.11 13.30
N HIS A 64 -10.69 -1.10 13.14
CA HIS A 64 -10.96 -2.03 14.25
C HIS A 64 -9.86 -3.10 14.41
N GLY A 65 -8.81 -3.08 13.59
CA GLY A 65 -7.66 -3.98 13.70
C GLY A 65 -7.86 -5.41 13.17
N THR A 66 -9.09 -5.83 12.85
CA THR A 66 -9.34 -7.07 12.10
C THR A 66 -9.23 -6.78 10.61
N ILE A 67 -8.31 -7.45 9.92
CA ILE A 67 -8.02 -7.19 8.50
C ILE A 67 -8.91 -8.06 7.60
N TYR A 68 -8.63 -9.36 7.49
CA TYR A 68 -9.38 -10.26 6.62
C TYR A 68 -9.90 -11.45 7.43
N PRO A 69 -11.23 -11.62 7.56
CA PRO A 69 -11.79 -12.84 8.14
C PRO A 69 -11.73 -13.97 7.11
N GLY A 70 -11.38 -15.18 7.55
CA GLY A 70 -11.34 -16.34 6.65
C GLY A 70 -10.58 -17.53 7.22
N GLU A 71 -10.43 -18.56 6.40
CA GLU A 71 -9.68 -19.77 6.76
C GLU A 71 -8.44 -19.88 5.85
N PRO A 72 -7.22 -19.98 6.42
CA PRO A 72 -6.02 -20.20 5.64
C PRO A 72 -6.13 -21.54 4.90
N SER A 73 -5.66 -21.57 3.65
CA SER A 73 -5.62 -22.78 2.84
C SER A 73 -4.35 -23.61 3.07
N THR A 74 -3.40 -23.05 3.80
CA THR A 74 -2.09 -23.65 4.09
C THR A 74 -1.75 -23.55 5.58
N SER A 75 -0.84 -24.41 6.04
CA SER A 75 -0.30 -24.36 7.41
C SER A 75 0.89 -23.42 7.56
N ARG A 76 1.21 -22.60 6.54
CA ARG A 76 2.42 -21.76 6.51
C ARG A 76 2.47 -20.78 7.69
N TRP A 77 1.30 -20.31 8.11
CA TRP A 77 1.17 -19.25 9.09
C TRP A 77 0.68 -19.75 10.47
N ASP A 78 0.62 -21.07 10.70
CA ASP A 78 -0.01 -21.67 11.88
C ASP A 78 0.50 -21.13 13.23
N GLU A 79 1.74 -20.64 13.28
CA GLU A 79 2.33 -20.06 14.49
C GLU A 79 1.82 -18.64 14.83
N PHE A 80 1.14 -17.96 13.90
CA PHE A 80 0.74 -16.57 14.02
C PHE A 80 -0.71 -16.39 14.45
N GLY A 81 -0.94 -16.55 15.76
CA GLY A 81 -2.18 -16.11 16.39
C GLY A 81 -3.39 -16.96 16.01
N ASN A 82 -4.49 -16.29 15.61
CA ASN A 82 -5.76 -16.95 15.30
C ASN A 82 -5.94 -17.14 13.79
N THR A 83 -6.99 -17.88 13.41
CA THR A 83 -7.30 -18.21 12.01
C THR A 83 -7.41 -16.99 11.10
N ASP A 84 -7.97 -15.87 11.57
CA ASP A 84 -8.09 -14.65 10.77
C ASP A 84 -6.73 -13.98 10.53
N TYR A 85 -5.82 -14.02 11.52
CA TYR A 85 -4.45 -13.51 11.35
C TYR A 85 -3.69 -14.36 10.33
N GLN A 86 -3.78 -15.67 10.46
CA GLN A 86 -3.17 -16.63 9.54
C GLN A 86 -3.69 -16.43 8.11
N TYR A 87 -5.01 -16.29 7.95
CA TYR A 87 -5.64 -16.03 6.66
C TYR A 87 -5.22 -14.67 6.09
N THR A 88 -5.10 -13.66 6.94
CA THR A 88 -4.62 -12.34 6.52
C THR A 88 -3.21 -12.40 5.97
N LEU A 89 -2.28 -13.06 6.66
CA LEU A 89 -0.90 -13.25 6.19
C LEU A 89 -0.86 -14.02 4.87
N GLU A 90 -1.66 -15.08 4.74
CA GLU A 90 -1.76 -15.84 3.48
C GLU A 90 -2.27 -14.97 2.33
N LYS A 91 -3.26 -14.12 2.58
CA LYS A 91 -3.81 -13.24 1.56
C LYS A 91 -2.81 -12.16 1.15
N LEU A 92 -2.13 -11.53 2.12
CA LEU A 92 -1.11 -10.52 1.84
C LEU A 92 0.07 -11.09 1.08
N TRP A 93 0.53 -12.29 1.44
CA TRP A 93 1.57 -12.99 0.68
C TRP A 93 1.13 -13.19 -0.78
N LYS A 94 -0.09 -13.68 -1.00
CA LYS A 94 -0.62 -13.86 -2.36
C LYS A 94 -0.74 -12.54 -3.13
N LYS A 95 -1.12 -11.44 -2.47
CA LYS A 95 -1.17 -10.11 -3.12
C LYS A 95 0.24 -9.67 -3.50
N PHE A 96 1.17 -9.56 -2.56
CA PHE A 96 2.53 -9.10 -2.83
C PHE A 96 3.28 -9.95 -3.87
N THR A 97 3.11 -11.28 -3.87
CA THR A 97 3.68 -12.12 -4.94
C THR A 97 3.09 -11.78 -6.31
N ALA A 98 1.76 -11.65 -6.42
CA ALA A 98 1.10 -11.31 -7.68
C ALA A 98 1.46 -9.89 -8.14
N ASP A 99 1.58 -8.96 -7.19
CA ASP A 99 1.94 -7.57 -7.46
C ASP A 99 3.39 -7.49 -7.95
N HIS A 100 4.30 -8.24 -7.33
CA HIS A 100 5.70 -8.37 -7.77
C HIS A 100 5.81 -8.88 -9.19
N GLU A 101 5.17 -10.02 -9.49
CA GLU A 101 5.14 -10.60 -10.83
C GLU A 101 4.62 -9.57 -11.85
N TYR A 102 3.53 -8.88 -11.52
CA TYR A 102 2.94 -7.89 -12.41
C TYR A 102 3.84 -6.67 -12.66
N VAL A 103 4.36 -6.03 -11.61
CA VAL A 103 5.10 -4.76 -11.77
C VAL A 103 6.47 -4.98 -12.38
N THR A 104 7.13 -6.10 -12.08
CA THR A 104 8.41 -6.44 -12.70
C THR A 104 8.28 -6.90 -14.15
N GLU A 105 7.12 -7.43 -14.55
CA GLU A 105 6.83 -7.69 -15.97
C GLU A 105 6.48 -6.40 -16.73
N VAL A 106 5.67 -5.51 -16.14
CA VAL A 106 5.18 -4.29 -16.81
C VAL A 106 6.23 -3.18 -16.86
N PHE A 107 7.04 -3.06 -15.83
CA PHE A 107 8.11 -2.06 -15.71
C PHE A 107 9.47 -2.76 -15.65
N ASP A 108 9.77 -3.63 -16.62
CA ASP A 108 10.94 -4.51 -16.65
C ASP A 108 12.29 -3.80 -16.72
N ASP A 109 12.29 -2.51 -17.07
CA ASP A 109 13.47 -1.64 -17.13
C ASP A 109 13.54 -0.61 -15.97
N ALA A 110 12.69 -0.73 -14.94
CA ALA A 110 12.75 0.18 -13.78
C ALA A 110 14.02 -0.06 -12.94
N ASP A 111 14.56 1.01 -12.36
CA ASP A 111 15.78 0.94 -11.54
C ASP A 111 15.50 0.36 -10.16
N GLN A 112 14.31 0.60 -9.61
CA GLN A 112 13.92 0.15 -8.28
C GLN A 112 12.41 -0.16 -8.18
N TYR A 113 12.09 -1.18 -7.39
CA TYR A 113 10.72 -1.51 -6.98
C TYR A 113 10.61 -1.44 -5.46
N VAL A 114 9.61 -0.72 -4.96
CA VAL A 114 9.33 -0.55 -3.53
C VAL A 114 7.92 -1.05 -3.25
N PHE A 115 7.80 -2.12 -2.46
CA PHE A 115 6.51 -2.67 -2.05
C PHE A 115 6.13 -2.10 -0.69
N GLN A 116 4.85 -1.77 -0.49
CA GLN A 116 4.40 -1.11 0.73
C GLN A 116 3.08 -1.67 1.22
N LEU A 117 3.00 -1.91 2.54
CA LEU A 117 1.73 -2.16 3.23
C LEU A 117 1.33 -0.92 4.01
N TRP A 118 0.17 -0.34 3.68
CA TRP A 118 -0.39 0.83 4.35
C TRP A 118 -1.55 0.43 5.26
N SER A 119 -1.43 0.70 6.57
CA SER A 119 -2.57 0.51 7.48
C SER A 119 -2.54 1.41 8.72
N PRO A 120 -3.63 2.13 9.05
CA PRO A 120 -3.64 3.04 10.19
C PRO A 120 -3.63 2.31 11.54
N VAL A 121 -4.22 1.13 11.63
CA VAL A 121 -4.44 0.44 12.91
C VAL A 121 -4.29 -1.07 12.74
N LEU A 122 -3.18 -1.61 13.22
CA LEU A 122 -2.92 -3.05 13.32
C LEU A 122 -2.64 -3.48 14.76
N PRO A 123 -3.25 -4.58 15.24
CA PRO A 123 -2.96 -5.12 16.56
C PRO A 123 -1.52 -5.62 16.63
N ARG A 124 -0.78 -5.16 17.65
CA ARG A 124 0.58 -5.61 17.92
C ARG A 124 0.61 -7.03 18.50
N GLY A 125 1.67 -7.77 18.20
CA GLY A 125 1.90 -9.15 18.63
C GLY A 125 1.85 -10.07 17.42
N TYR A 126 1.16 -11.22 17.54
CA TYR A 126 1.18 -12.27 16.52
C TYR A 126 0.99 -11.81 15.07
N LEU A 127 0.09 -10.85 14.81
CA LEU A 127 -0.10 -10.36 13.45
C LEU A 127 1.10 -9.56 12.96
N THR A 128 1.62 -8.62 13.75
CA THR A 128 2.81 -7.83 13.36
C THR A 128 4.05 -8.71 13.28
N ASP A 129 4.20 -9.69 14.18
CA ASP A 129 5.32 -10.65 14.13
C ASP A 129 5.25 -11.50 12.84
N GLY A 130 4.04 -11.88 12.42
CA GLY A 130 3.82 -12.58 11.16
C GLY A 130 4.05 -11.72 9.93
N LEU A 131 3.74 -10.42 9.99
CA LEU A 131 4.05 -9.46 8.93
C LEU A 131 5.56 -9.26 8.78
N ASP A 132 6.29 -9.21 9.90
CA ASP A 132 7.76 -9.14 9.88
C ASP A 132 8.36 -10.40 9.23
N GLN A 133 7.84 -11.59 9.55
CA GLN A 133 8.26 -12.83 8.88
C GLN A 133 7.88 -12.84 7.39
N LEU A 134 6.67 -12.39 7.04
CA LEU A 134 6.22 -12.26 5.66
C LEU A 134 7.18 -11.37 4.85
N ALA A 135 7.54 -10.20 5.39
CA ALA A 135 8.48 -9.28 4.74
C ALA A 135 9.86 -9.90 4.57
N ALA A 136 10.40 -10.55 5.60
CA ALA A 136 11.71 -11.21 5.55
C ALA A 136 11.74 -12.37 4.54
N GLU A 137 10.67 -13.16 4.46
CA GLU A 137 10.54 -14.23 3.47
C GLU A 137 10.43 -13.67 2.05
N PHE A 138 9.71 -12.56 1.88
CA PHE A 138 9.56 -11.88 0.59
C PHE A 138 10.89 -11.29 0.10
N GLU A 139 11.64 -10.61 0.97
CA GLU A 139 13.00 -10.12 0.66
C GLU A 139 13.91 -11.27 0.26
N ALA A 140 13.91 -12.38 1.01
CA ALA A 140 14.76 -13.53 0.71
C ALA A 140 14.41 -14.21 -0.63
N GLU A 141 13.14 -14.18 -1.04
CA GLU A 141 12.68 -14.81 -2.28
C GLU A 141 12.86 -13.91 -3.50
N TYR A 142 12.54 -12.62 -3.37
CA TYR A 142 12.46 -11.69 -4.50
C TYR A 142 13.56 -10.63 -4.52
N ASN A 143 14.40 -10.54 -3.47
CA ASN A 143 15.41 -9.48 -3.29
C ASN A 143 14.80 -8.06 -3.36
N HIS A 144 13.59 -7.90 -2.82
CA HIS A 144 12.87 -6.64 -2.68
C HIS A 144 12.20 -6.58 -1.32
N ASP A 145 12.25 -5.42 -0.66
CA ASP A 145 11.65 -5.24 0.66
C ASP A 145 10.17 -4.86 0.59
N ILE A 146 9.42 -5.19 1.64
CA ILE A 146 8.09 -4.64 1.91
C ILE A 146 8.21 -3.61 3.03
N GLU A 147 7.99 -2.34 2.72
CA GLU A 147 7.91 -1.27 3.71
C GLU A 147 6.59 -1.34 4.49
N MET A 148 6.70 -1.48 5.81
CA MET A 148 5.54 -1.55 6.71
C MET A 148 5.14 -0.15 7.16
N ILE A 149 4.25 0.50 6.40
CA ILE A 149 3.68 1.81 6.72
C ILE A 149 2.42 1.59 7.56
N ILE A 150 2.64 1.16 8.80
CA ILE A 150 1.59 0.72 9.72
C ILE A 150 1.59 1.51 11.03
N ASN A 151 0.42 1.68 11.63
CA ASN A 151 0.24 2.31 12.94
C ASN A 151 0.84 3.74 13.01
N GLY A 152 1.95 3.90 13.73
CA GLY A 152 2.62 5.18 13.94
C GLY A 152 3.18 5.72 12.63
N GLU A 153 3.84 4.87 11.84
CA GLU A 153 4.40 5.27 10.55
C GLU A 153 3.29 5.78 9.62
N TYR A 154 2.15 5.08 9.55
CA TYR A 154 0.99 5.57 8.79
C TYR A 154 0.54 6.96 9.28
N THR A 155 0.51 7.16 10.60
CA THR A 155 0.11 8.45 11.19
C THR A 155 1.08 9.55 10.76
N ASP A 156 2.39 9.29 10.86
CA ASP A 156 3.43 10.25 10.50
C ASP A 156 3.30 10.67 9.02
N ARG A 157 3.10 9.71 8.11
CA ARG A 157 2.89 9.98 6.68
C ARG A 157 1.63 10.82 6.40
N VAL A 158 0.56 10.60 7.16
CA VAL A 158 -0.65 11.41 7.05
C VAL A 158 -0.43 12.82 7.62
N GLU A 159 0.35 12.96 8.69
CA GLU A 159 0.70 14.29 9.21
C GLU A 159 1.56 15.07 8.22
N ASP A 160 2.52 14.44 7.51
CA ASP A 160 3.28 15.11 6.43
C ASP A 160 2.35 15.70 5.36
N LEU A 161 1.32 14.95 4.95
CA LEU A 161 0.29 15.43 4.04
C LEU A 161 -0.53 16.59 4.61
N ARG A 162 -0.86 16.55 5.90
CA ARG A 162 -1.63 17.60 6.57
C ARG A 162 -0.82 18.88 6.72
N GLU A 163 0.46 18.78 7.07
CA GLU A 163 1.39 19.91 7.13
C GLU A 163 1.50 20.58 5.76
N LEU A 164 1.69 19.78 4.70
CA LEU A 164 1.72 20.31 3.33
C LEU A 164 0.38 20.97 2.93
N ALA A 165 -0.75 20.37 3.30
CA ALA A 165 -2.09 20.92 3.02
C ALA A 165 -2.39 22.23 3.77
N ALA A 166 -1.79 22.43 4.95
CA ALA A 166 -1.93 23.67 5.72
C ALA A 166 -1.23 24.86 5.04
N ASP A 167 -0.12 24.62 4.34
CA ASP A 167 0.65 25.67 3.67
C ASP A 167 0.26 25.86 2.20
N ASP A 168 -0.18 24.80 1.51
CA ASP A 168 -0.50 24.82 0.08
C ASP A 168 -2.01 24.87 -0.19
N LYS A 169 -2.43 25.73 -1.13
CA LYS A 169 -3.83 25.91 -1.57
C LYS A 169 -4.07 25.48 -3.01
N LYS A 170 -3.01 25.12 -3.75
CA LYS A 170 -3.10 24.67 -5.13
C LYS A 170 -3.88 23.37 -5.19
N ASP A 171 -4.76 23.26 -6.18
CA ASP A 171 -5.49 22.02 -6.44
C ASP A 171 -4.65 21.12 -7.36
N TYR A 172 -4.35 19.92 -6.87
CA TYR A 172 -3.55 18.91 -7.58
C TYR A 172 -4.41 17.82 -8.23
N GLY A 173 -5.74 17.92 -8.11
CA GLY A 173 -6.67 16.89 -8.57
C GLY A 173 -6.70 15.65 -7.68
N GLU A 174 -6.14 15.70 -6.47
CA GLU A 174 -6.13 14.59 -5.50
C GLU A 174 -7.23 14.81 -4.44
N PRO A 175 -8.32 14.01 -4.44
CA PRO A 175 -9.47 14.25 -3.57
C PRO A 175 -9.16 14.25 -2.07
N ALA A 176 -8.32 13.31 -1.61
CA ALA A 176 -7.95 13.24 -0.19
C ALA A 176 -7.13 14.46 0.23
N PHE A 177 -6.12 14.86 -0.54
CA PHE A 177 -5.34 16.06 -0.25
C PHE A 177 -6.22 17.32 -0.28
N ARG A 178 -7.13 17.42 -1.25
CA ARG A 178 -8.06 18.55 -1.33
C ARG A 178 -8.97 18.61 -0.11
N PHE A 179 -9.41 17.47 0.40
CA PHE A 179 -10.16 17.39 1.64
C PHE A 179 -9.34 17.90 2.83
N LEU A 180 -8.07 17.48 2.96
CA LEU A 180 -7.17 18.00 4.00
C LEU A 180 -6.99 19.52 3.90
N GLN A 181 -6.74 20.06 2.70
CA GLN A 181 -6.64 21.51 2.49
C GLN A 181 -7.91 22.25 2.94
N ILE A 182 -9.10 21.68 2.69
CA ILE A 182 -10.33 22.29 3.17
C ILE A 182 -10.34 22.34 4.70
N LEU A 183 -10.01 21.23 5.37
CA LEU A 183 -9.99 21.14 6.83
C LEU A 183 -8.98 22.11 7.47
N GLU A 184 -7.76 22.17 6.94
CA GLU A 184 -6.68 23.00 7.50
C GLU A 184 -6.92 24.52 7.30
N HIS A 185 -7.80 24.92 6.38
CA HIS A 185 -8.09 26.33 6.08
C HIS A 185 -9.49 26.81 6.51
N LEU A 186 -10.24 26.02 7.32
CA LEU A 186 -11.51 26.45 7.93
C LEU A 186 -11.30 27.62 8.91
N ARG A 187 -12.34 28.44 9.14
CA ARG A 187 -12.31 29.64 10.01
C ARG A 187 -13.37 29.60 11.09
#